data_AF-A0A4R3JIS2-F1
#
_entry.id   AF-A0A4R3JIS2-F1
#
_cell.length_a   1.000
_cell.length_b   1.000
_cell.length_c   1.000
_cell.angle_alpha   90.00
_cell.angle_beta   90.00
_cell.angle_gamma   90.00
#
_symmetry.space_group_name_H-M   'P 1'
#
loop_
_entity.id
_entity.type
_entity.pdbx_description
1 polymer ?
#
loop_
_entity_poly.entity_id
_entity_poly.type
_entity_poly.pdbx_seq_one_letter_code
_entity_poly.pdbx_strand_id
1 'polypeptide(L)'
;MSVPEGKRTKSKFEVIVKARNIVVHTIKITSNEKVFPKRYRWSFTGKLVDETVDMYKNLFFANSIRVVTKEDKILRRQYQVKALAQTYSILAMIQIAYDLFGLSTDRVKYWTELLMEEQKLIRDWRDSDSSRYRNL
;
A
#
# COMPACT_ATOMS: atom_id res chain seq x y z
N MET A 1 14.37 12.35 -24.14
CA MET A 1 14.33 13.53 -23.24
C MET A 1 13.66 13.14 -21.93
N SER A 2 14.41 13.09 -20.85
CA SER A 2 13.91 12.80 -19.49
C SER A 2 13.38 14.09 -18.86
N VAL A 3 12.10 14.11 -18.50
CA VAL A 3 11.48 15.28 -17.85
C VAL A 3 12.17 15.54 -16.50
N PRO A 4 12.55 16.80 -16.18
CA PRO A 4 13.16 17.17 -14.90
C PRO A 4 12.30 16.71 -13.71
N GLU A 5 12.91 16.20 -12.65
CA GLU A 5 12.19 15.61 -11.50
C GLU A 5 11.11 16.51 -10.90
N GLY A 6 11.37 17.82 -10.80
CA GLY A 6 10.39 18.81 -10.31
C GLY A 6 9.21 19.10 -11.25
N LYS A 7 9.25 18.62 -12.51
CA LYS A 7 8.18 18.75 -13.52
C LYS A 7 7.54 17.40 -13.88
N ARG A 8 7.98 16.30 -13.26
CA ARG A 8 7.29 15.01 -13.40
C ARG A 8 5.97 15.12 -12.65
N THR A 9 4.85 15.07 -13.37
CA THR A 9 3.57 14.76 -12.74
C THR A 9 3.77 13.45 -12.00
N LYS A 10 3.62 13.44 -10.66
CA LYS A 10 3.66 12.21 -9.83
C LYS A 10 2.82 11.17 -10.55
N SER A 11 3.49 10.22 -11.21
CA SER A 11 2.80 9.44 -12.21
C SER A 11 1.86 8.49 -11.47
N LYS A 12 0.69 8.17 -12.03
CA LYS A 12 -0.21 7.15 -11.46
C LYS A 12 0.52 5.81 -11.19
N PHE A 13 1.64 5.57 -11.87
CA PHE A 13 2.52 4.43 -11.69
C PHE A 13 3.33 4.47 -10.38
N GLU A 14 3.59 5.65 -9.81
CA GLU A 14 4.34 5.83 -8.56
C GLU A 14 3.67 5.14 -7.38
N VAL A 15 2.33 5.24 -7.28
CA VAL A 15 1.52 4.55 -6.26
C VAL A 15 1.77 3.04 -6.30
N ILE A 16 1.74 2.44 -7.49
CA ILE A 16 1.94 1.00 -7.67
C ILE A 16 3.37 0.58 -7.32
N VAL A 17 4.37 1.38 -7.71
CA VAL A 17 5.78 1.09 -7.44
C VAL A 17 6.06 1.14 -5.93
N LYS A 18 5.54 2.15 -5.23
CA LYS A 18 5.71 2.33 -3.79
C LYS A 18 5.01 1.21 -3.01
N ALA A 19 3.77 0.86 -3.38
CA ALA A 19 3.08 -0.31 -2.82
C ALA A 19 3.87 -1.62 -3.01
N ARG A 20 4.46 -1.84 -4.19
CA ARG A 20 5.32 -3.02 -4.43
C ARG A 20 6.53 -3.04 -3.49
N ASN A 21 7.14 -1.89 -3.25
CA ASN A 21 8.28 -1.79 -2.33
C ASN A 21 7.89 -2.15 -0.90
N ILE A 22 6.69 -1.76 -0.45
CA ILE A 22 6.14 -2.15 0.85
C ILE A 22 6.01 -3.68 0.93
N VAL A 23 5.41 -4.32 -0.08
CA VAL A 23 5.27 -5.79 -0.12
C VAL A 23 6.63 -6.47 0.00
N VAL A 24 7.60 -6.07 -0.83
CA VAL A 24 8.95 -6.66 -0.83
C VAL A 24 9.65 -6.43 0.52
N HIS A 25 9.51 -5.24 1.10
CA HIS A 25 10.07 -4.90 2.40
C HIS A 25 9.48 -5.79 3.50
N THR A 26 8.16 -5.93 3.54
CA THR A 26 7.44 -6.76 4.51
C THR A 26 7.85 -8.23 4.41
N ILE A 27 7.94 -8.79 3.20
CA ILE A 27 8.41 -10.18 2.99
C ILE A 27 9.84 -10.36 3.52
N LYS A 28 10.75 -9.43 3.18
CA LYS A 28 12.16 -9.51 3.61
C LYS A 28 12.30 -9.44 5.13
N ILE A 29 11.59 -8.52 5.79
CA ILE A 29 11.63 -8.36 7.24
C ILE A 29 11.05 -9.58 7.95
N THR A 30 9.86 -10.03 7.53
CA THR A 30 9.15 -11.15 8.18
C THR A 30 9.78 -12.51 7.91
N SER A 31 10.69 -12.62 6.94
CA SER A 31 11.47 -13.83 6.67
C SER A 31 12.67 -14.01 7.62
N ASN A 32 13.03 -12.99 8.41
CA ASN A 32 14.13 -13.11 9.37
C ASN A 32 13.67 -13.88 10.62
N GLU A 33 14.00 -15.17 10.67
CA GLU A 33 13.58 -16.08 11.74
C GLU A 33 14.11 -15.73 13.14
N LYS A 34 15.21 -14.96 13.23
CA LYS A 34 15.73 -14.46 14.51
C LYS A 34 14.80 -13.42 15.15
N VAL A 35 14.03 -12.72 14.32
CA VAL A 35 13.10 -11.67 14.73
C VAL A 35 11.66 -12.20 14.69
N PHE A 36 11.32 -12.99 13.69
CA PHE A 36 9.99 -13.54 13.44
C PHE A 36 10.04 -15.08 13.48
N PRO A 37 9.81 -15.71 14.65
CA PRO A 37 9.88 -17.16 14.78
C PRO A 37 8.89 -17.89 13.86
N LYS A 38 9.31 -19.02 13.25
CA LYS A 38 8.49 -19.81 12.31
C LYS A 38 7.10 -20.17 12.83
N ARG A 39 6.95 -20.39 14.14
CA ARG A 39 5.66 -20.75 14.77
C ARG A 39 4.54 -19.72 14.52
N TYR A 40 4.90 -18.46 14.25
CA TYR A 40 3.92 -17.40 13.95
C TYR A 40 3.62 -17.25 12.46
N ARG A 41 4.20 -18.09 11.59
CA ARG A 41 4.04 -17.96 10.13
C ARG A 41 2.59 -18.03 9.70
N TRP A 42 1.86 -19.05 10.14
CA TRP A 42 0.47 -19.26 9.76
C TRP A 42 -0.51 -18.37 10.54
N SER A 43 -0.20 -18.05 11.79
CA SER A 43 -1.08 -17.28 12.66
C SER A 43 -0.96 -15.76 12.42
N PHE A 44 0.21 -15.27 12.00
CA PHE A 44 0.49 -13.84 11.94
C PHE A 44 1.30 -13.39 10.72
N THR A 45 2.57 -13.80 10.57
CA THR A 45 3.44 -13.14 9.55
C THR A 45 3.01 -13.41 8.12
N GLY A 46 2.44 -14.60 7.84
CA GLY A 46 1.82 -14.90 6.56
C GLY A 46 0.63 -13.98 6.28
N LYS A 47 -0.26 -13.78 7.26
CA LYS A 47 -1.40 -12.87 7.13
C LYS A 47 -0.98 -11.42 6.88
N LEU A 48 0.11 -10.98 7.51
CA LEU A 48 0.66 -9.64 7.29
C LEU A 48 1.17 -9.49 5.85
N VAL A 49 1.90 -10.49 5.36
CA VAL A 49 2.36 -10.52 3.97
C VAL A 49 1.16 -10.52 3.01
N ASP A 50 0.18 -11.38 3.23
CA ASP A 50 -1.02 -11.49 2.39
C ASP A 50 -1.77 -10.16 2.34
N GLU A 51 -1.94 -9.48 3.48
CA GLU A 51 -2.59 -8.17 3.54
C GLU A 51 -1.83 -7.11 2.72
N THR A 52 -0.49 -7.09 2.78
CA THR A 52 0.31 -6.18 1.93
C THR A 52 0.17 -6.51 0.44
N VAL A 53 0.14 -7.80 0.10
CA VAL A 53 -0.02 -8.27 -1.28
C VAL A 53 -1.39 -7.89 -1.83
N ASP A 54 -2.45 -8.04 -1.03
CA ASP A 54 -3.80 -7.71 -1.44
C ASP A 54 -4.02 -6.19 -1.56
N MET A 55 -3.37 -5.39 -0.71
CA MET A 55 -3.26 -3.94 -0.89
C MET A 55 -2.66 -3.58 -2.25
N TYR A 56 -1.52 -4.18 -2.59
CA TYR A 56 -0.86 -3.98 -3.88
C TYR A 56 -1.76 -4.41 -5.06
N LYS A 57 -2.41 -5.57 -4.98
CA LYS A 57 -3.35 -6.04 -6.01
C LYS A 57 -4.52 -5.07 -6.19
N ASN A 58 -5.11 -4.56 -5.11
CA ASN A 58 -6.21 -3.61 -5.19
C ASN A 58 -5.79 -2.32 -5.89
N LEU A 59 -4.59 -1.80 -5.64
CA LEU A 59 -4.06 -0.65 -6.39
C LEU A 59 -3.83 -0.96 -7.86
N PHE A 60 -3.32 -2.16 -8.16
CA PHE A 60 -3.12 -2.62 -9.53
C PHE A 60 -4.46 -2.75 -10.28
N PHE A 61 -5.47 -3.35 -9.66
CA PHE A 61 -6.82 -3.46 -10.20
C PHE A 61 -7.45 -2.09 -10.44
N ALA A 62 -7.39 -1.20 -9.44
CA ALA A 62 -7.84 0.17 -9.59
C ALA A 62 -7.17 0.85 -10.80
N ASN A 63 -5.85 0.69 -10.97
CA ASN A 63 -5.13 1.30 -12.07
C ASN A 63 -5.52 0.74 -13.44
N SER A 64 -5.78 -0.57 -13.52
CA SER A 64 -6.16 -1.26 -14.76
C SER A 64 -7.51 -0.84 -15.34
N ILE A 65 -8.41 -0.30 -14.51
CA ILE A 65 -9.74 0.14 -14.94
C ILE A 65 -9.64 1.45 -15.71
N ARG A 66 -9.93 1.39 -17.01
CA ARG A 66 -10.17 2.56 -17.84
C ARG A 66 -11.58 3.08 -17.58
N VAL A 67 -11.70 4.30 -17.06
CA VAL A 67 -13.00 4.90 -16.75
C VAL A 67 -13.65 5.44 -18.02
N VAL A 68 -14.72 4.80 -18.47
CA VAL A 68 -15.56 5.26 -19.58
C VAL A 68 -16.98 5.53 -19.08
N THR A 69 -17.49 4.72 -18.15
CA THR A 69 -18.83 4.86 -17.57
C THR A 69 -18.78 5.24 -16.08
N LYS A 70 -19.96 5.55 -15.53
CA LYS A 70 -20.14 5.80 -14.09
C LYS A 70 -19.83 4.55 -13.26
N GLU A 71 -20.14 3.38 -13.77
CA GLU A 71 -19.87 2.09 -13.14
C GLU A 71 -18.36 1.84 -13.03
N ASP A 72 -17.59 2.13 -14.09
CA ASP A 72 -16.12 2.03 -14.07
C ASP A 72 -15.51 2.95 -13.00
N LYS A 73 -16.03 4.19 -12.91
CA LYS A 73 -15.62 5.18 -11.91
C LYS A 73 -15.87 4.65 -10.49
N ILE A 74 -17.05 4.06 -10.25
CA ILE A 74 -17.40 3.46 -8.96
C ILE A 74 -16.46 2.29 -8.65
N LEU A 75 -16.26 1.37 -9.59
CA LEU A 75 -15.42 0.19 -9.38
C LEU A 75 -13.95 0.57 -9.11
N ARG A 76 -13.39 1.49 -9.89
CA ARG A 76 -12.03 2.03 -9.64
C ARG A 76 -11.93 2.64 -8.25
N ARG A 77 -12.93 3.43 -7.83
CA ARG A 77 -12.98 4.03 -6.50
C ARG A 77 -13.06 2.99 -5.38
N GLN A 78 -13.83 1.91 -5.56
CA GLN A 78 -13.93 0.84 -4.57
C GLN A 78 -12.57 0.19 -4.30
N TYR A 79 -11.81 -0.15 -5.36
CA TYR A 79 -10.48 -0.71 -5.20
C TYR A 79 -9.50 0.25 -4.51
N GLN A 80 -9.53 1.55 -4.85
CA GLN A 80 -8.72 2.57 -4.17
C GLN A 80 -9.07 2.68 -2.67
N VAL A 81 -10.37 2.61 -2.32
CA VAL A 81 -10.82 2.65 -0.93
C VAL A 81 -10.41 1.41 -0.17
N LYS A 82 -10.53 0.22 -0.78
CA LYS A 82 -10.05 -1.04 -0.19
C LYS A 82 -8.55 -0.99 0.09
N ALA A 83 -7.75 -0.59 -0.89
CA ALA A 83 -6.31 -0.44 -0.71
C ALA A 83 -5.96 0.55 0.41
N LEU A 84 -6.65 1.70 0.47
CA LEU A 84 -6.45 2.68 1.54
C LEU A 84 -6.78 2.08 2.91
N ALA A 85 -7.90 1.37 3.05
CA ALA A 85 -8.27 0.70 4.31
C ALA A 85 -7.22 -0.34 4.73
N GLN A 86 -6.69 -1.11 3.76
CA GLN A 86 -5.65 -2.10 4.04
C GLN A 86 -4.35 -1.46 4.53
N THR A 87 -3.98 -0.25 4.08
CA THR A 87 -2.81 0.43 4.68
C THR A 87 -2.95 0.64 6.19
N TYR A 88 -4.16 0.94 6.69
CA TYR A 88 -4.43 1.07 8.13
C TYR A 88 -4.42 -0.29 8.84
N SER A 89 -4.94 -1.33 8.19
CA SER A 89 -4.86 -2.71 8.67
C SER A 89 -3.42 -3.16 8.84
N ILE A 90 -2.57 -2.92 7.83
CA ILE A 90 -1.13 -3.22 7.87
C ILE A 90 -0.44 -2.43 9.00
N LEU A 91 -0.75 -1.14 9.18
CA LEU A 91 -0.22 -0.36 10.31
C LEU A 91 -0.58 -0.97 11.67
N ALA A 92 -1.84 -1.37 11.85
CA ALA A 92 -2.28 -2.04 13.08
C ALA A 92 -1.53 -3.37 13.30
N MET A 93 -1.31 -4.15 12.25
CA MET A 93 -0.53 -5.38 12.33
C MET A 93 0.95 -5.09 12.64
N ILE A 94 1.56 -4.03 12.11
CA ILE A 94 2.93 -3.64 12.46
C ILE A 94 3.03 -3.30 13.94
N GLN A 95 2.03 -2.63 14.52
CA GLN A 95 2.00 -2.36 15.95
C GLN A 95 1.95 -3.66 16.77
N ILE A 96 1.12 -4.63 16.37
CA ILE A 96 1.10 -5.96 17.01
C ILE A 96 2.47 -6.64 16.88
N ALA A 97 3.13 -6.53 15.72
CA ALA A 97 4.45 -7.11 15.50
C ALA A 97 5.52 -6.47 16.40
N TYR A 98 5.43 -5.15 16.61
CA TYR A 98 6.32 -4.43 17.53
C TYR A 98 6.21 -5.00 18.95
N ASP A 99 4.99 -5.14 19.47
CA ASP A 99 4.73 -5.63 20.81
C ASP A 99 5.10 -7.12 20.97
N LEU A 100 4.80 -7.95 19.95
CA LEU A 100 5.01 -9.40 20.01
C LEU A 100 6.46 -9.83 19.84
N PHE A 101 7.25 -9.08 19.05
CA PHE A 101 8.60 -9.47 18.64
C PHE A 101 9.70 -8.53 19.15
N GLY A 102 9.35 -7.48 19.91
CA GLY A 102 10.33 -6.52 20.44
C GLY A 102 11.12 -5.82 19.34
N LEU A 103 10.44 -5.39 18.27
CA LEU A 103 11.09 -4.73 17.15
C LEU A 103 11.70 -3.40 17.60
N SER A 104 12.83 -2.99 17.00
CA SER A 104 13.38 -1.66 17.28
C SER A 104 12.46 -0.55 16.76
N THR A 105 12.37 0.54 17.51
CA THR A 105 11.57 1.72 17.16
C THR A 105 11.92 2.25 15.77
N ASP A 106 13.22 2.29 15.41
CA ASP A 106 13.65 2.79 14.10
C ASP A 106 13.12 1.93 12.93
N ARG A 107 13.08 0.60 13.12
CA ARG A 107 12.57 -0.31 12.09
C ARG A 107 11.06 -0.12 11.89
N VAL A 108 10.32 0.02 12.99
CA VAL A 108 8.87 0.25 12.95
C VAL A 108 8.54 1.64 12.39
N LYS A 109 9.34 2.64 12.75
CA LYS A 109 9.23 4.01 12.22
C LYS A 109 9.38 4.01 10.70
N TYR A 110 10.45 3.41 10.18
CA TYR A 110 10.67 3.32 8.74
C TYR A 110 9.51 2.62 8.02
N TRP A 111 9.05 1.49 8.55
CA TRP A 111 7.94 0.73 7.95
C TRP A 111 6.62 1.53 7.95
N THR A 112 6.34 2.24 9.05
CA THR A 112 5.20 3.16 9.19
C THR A 112 5.29 4.32 8.20
N GLU A 113 6.48 4.93 8.04
CA GLU A 113 6.70 6.03 7.10
C GLU A 113 6.43 5.62 5.65
N LEU A 114 6.85 4.41 5.24
CA LEU A 114 6.51 3.87 3.91
C LEU A 114 4.99 3.81 3.69
N LEU A 115 4.23 3.34 4.68
CA LEU A 115 2.77 3.25 4.60
C LEU A 115 2.09 4.62 4.61
N MET A 116 2.61 5.58 5.40
CA MET A 116 2.08 6.95 5.43
C MET A 116 2.30 7.66 4.10
N GLU A 117 3.45 7.44 3.45
CA GLU A 117 3.71 7.94 2.09
C GLU A 117 2.73 7.34 1.09
N GLU A 118 2.52 6.01 1.14
CA GLU A 118 1.58 5.31 0.27
C GLU A 118 0.14 5.82 0.46
N GLN A 119 -0.29 6.00 1.72
CA GLN A 119 -1.60 6.58 2.04
C GLN A 119 -1.80 7.96 1.40
N LYS A 120 -0.77 8.81 1.46
CA LYS A 120 -0.82 10.13 0.82
C LYS A 120 -0.99 10.00 -0.68
N LEU A 121 -0.20 9.14 -1.33
CA LEU A 121 -0.30 8.88 -2.76
C LEU A 121 -1.69 8.37 -3.19
N ILE A 122 -2.28 7.46 -2.40
CA ILE A 122 -3.64 6.95 -2.67
C ILE A 122 -4.69 8.06 -2.50
N ARG A 123 -4.58 8.91 -1.47
CA ARG A 123 -5.50 10.05 -1.26
C ARG A 123 -5.37 11.08 -2.40
N ASP A 124 -4.16 11.45 -2.76
CA ASP A 124 -3.90 12.40 -3.86
C ASP A 124 -4.48 11.86 -5.20
N TRP A 125 -4.30 10.56 -5.48
CA TRP A 125 -4.87 9.93 -6.67
C TRP A 125 -6.41 9.90 -6.63
N ARG A 126 -6.99 9.62 -5.47
CA ARG A 126 -8.44 9.64 -5.23
C ARG A 126 -9.05 11.03 -5.45
N ASP A 127 -8.36 12.09 -5.05
CA ASP A 127 -8.83 13.47 -5.21
C ASP A 127 -8.68 13.93 -6.68
N SER A 128 -7.59 13.51 -7.33
CA SER A 128 -7.38 13.70 -8.76
C SER A 128 -8.47 13.03 -9.60
N ASP A 129 -8.79 11.76 -9.32
CA ASP A 129 -9.84 11.04 -10.04
C ASP A 129 -11.24 11.64 -9.77
N SER A 130 -11.50 12.12 -8.54
CA SER A 130 -12.76 12.84 -8.20
C SER A 130 -12.95 14.09 -9.07
N SER A 131 -11.87 14.87 -9.22
CA SER A 131 -11.86 16.08 -10.05
C SER A 131 -11.99 15.74 -11.54
N ARG A 132 -11.23 14.74 -12.01
CA ARG A 132 -11.18 14.32 -13.41
C ARG A 132 -12.51 13.79 -13.92
N TYR A 133 -13.23 13.04 -13.10
CA TYR A 133 -14.49 12.40 -13.48
C TYR A 133 -15.71 13.10 -12.87
N ARG A 134 -15.60 14.37 -12.49
CA ARG A 134 -16.69 15.12 -11.81
C ARG A 134 -18.00 15.12 -12.59
N ASN A 135 -17.92 15.22 -13.91
CA ASN A 135 -19.07 15.34 -14.82
C ASN A 135 -19.50 14.00 -15.45
N LEU A 136 -18.99 12.90 -14.90
CA LEU A 136 -19.24 11.51 -15.31
C LEU A 136 -20.24 10.85 -14.35
#